data_AF-A0A948T1N7-F1
#
_entry.id   AF-A0A948T1N7-F1
#
_cell.length_a   1.000
_cell.length_b   1.000
_cell.length_c   1.000
_cell.angle_alpha   90.00
_cell.angle_beta   90.00
_cell.angle_gamma   90.00
#
_symmetry.space_group_name_H-M   'P 1'
#
loop_
_entity.id
_entity.type
_entity.pdbx_description
1 polymer ?
#
loop_
_entity_poly.entity_id
_entity_poly.type
_entity_poly.pdbx_seq_one_letter_code
_entity_poly.pdbx_strand_id
1 'polypeptide(L)'
;MNNTIEISGSRKQYKNFLLDDISFSVPAGFVCGFIGENGAGKTTTLKLILGMAMKDGGSIKLFGKPADDASLKEDIGVLFEQPYYQEDWTPIDLEKAMRPFYKKWSSTAFHEYLKRFSLDPKQKYKTMSRGMKMKLGMAVTLAHDAKLLLLDEPTSGLDPVGRDEMLEIFRDYMVQEGRTIFFSTHITSDLEKIADYITYIKNGKILYSGLQDDKGDLNKLYLTLPVTRSSVVPGRYALSIGMGLIGLVTGIPLALLADRFSMSHYYGPIAWFLPVITISYLLFSVFNLCMFPVLFRLGYSKGKFWGMLVPIALFSMLYGVWVILSSLPGNGTLLFDGLEYARQHMLLVNGGMTLVATLILLGSFLLSKRLYAKREF
;
A
#
# COMPACT_ATOMS: atom_id res chain seq x y z
N MET A 1 -10.23 7.24 -27.99
CA MET A 1 -10.77 6.68 -26.72
C MET A 1 -11.96 7.52 -26.33
N ASN A 2 -13.11 6.91 -26.03
CA ASN A 2 -14.26 7.65 -25.49
C ASN A 2 -14.09 7.79 -23.98
N ASN A 3 -14.31 9.00 -23.44
CA ASN A 3 -14.25 9.24 -22.01
C ASN A 3 -15.65 9.11 -21.39
N THR A 4 -15.71 8.48 -20.23
CA THR A 4 -16.94 8.43 -19.42
C THR A 4 -17.12 9.75 -18.65
N ILE A 5 -16.04 10.34 -18.15
CA ILE A 5 -16.04 11.61 -17.43
C ILE A 5 -15.06 12.56 -18.11
N GLU A 6 -15.48 13.78 -18.40
CA GLU A 6 -14.62 14.87 -18.86
C GLU A 6 -14.91 16.12 -18.04
N ILE A 7 -13.88 16.63 -17.37
CA ILE A 7 -13.94 17.88 -16.61
C ILE A 7 -12.94 18.85 -17.23
N SER A 8 -13.37 20.07 -17.51
CA SER A 8 -12.51 21.11 -18.08
C SER A 8 -12.75 22.44 -17.36
N GLY A 9 -11.73 22.92 -16.66
CA GLY A 9 -11.72 24.22 -16.00
C GLY A 9 -12.75 24.37 -14.88
N SER A 10 -13.18 23.26 -14.26
CA SER A 10 -14.27 23.31 -13.28
C SER A 10 -13.80 24.01 -12.01
N ARG A 11 -14.54 25.04 -11.60
CA ARG A 11 -14.24 25.86 -10.42
C ARG A 11 -15.40 25.84 -9.44
N LYS A 12 -15.09 25.78 -8.14
CA LYS A 12 -16.08 25.98 -7.09
C LYS A 12 -15.47 26.65 -5.86
N GLN A 13 -16.09 27.73 -5.42
CA GLN A 13 -15.68 28.49 -4.26
C GLN A 13 -16.76 28.42 -3.17
N TYR A 14 -16.32 28.05 -1.97
CA TYR A 14 -17.03 28.21 -0.72
C TYR A 14 -16.24 29.19 0.16
N LYS A 15 -16.82 29.56 1.31
CA LYS A 15 -16.22 30.55 2.22
C LYS A 15 -14.74 30.25 2.60
N ASN A 16 -14.44 28.98 2.89
CA ASN A 16 -13.11 28.54 3.36
C ASN A 16 -12.48 27.46 2.46
N PHE A 17 -13.01 27.24 1.26
CA PHE A 17 -12.57 26.15 0.38
C PHE A 17 -12.72 26.53 -1.08
N LEU A 18 -11.73 26.21 -1.89
CA LEU A 18 -11.70 26.51 -3.32
C LEU A 18 -11.27 25.26 -4.09
N LEU A 19 -12.12 24.80 -5.01
CA LEU A 19 -11.72 23.99 -6.16
C LEU A 19 -11.34 24.95 -7.28
N ASP A 20 -10.08 24.88 -7.71
CA ASP A 20 -9.47 25.80 -8.65
C ASP A 20 -8.96 25.04 -9.86
N ASP A 21 -9.58 25.29 -11.02
CA ASP A 21 -9.20 24.70 -12.30
C ASP A 21 -9.07 23.17 -12.28
N ILE A 22 -10.15 22.49 -11.88
CA ILE A 22 -10.19 21.03 -11.95
C ILE A 22 -10.40 20.61 -13.41
N SER A 23 -9.38 19.95 -13.97
CA SER A 23 -9.39 19.42 -15.33
C SER A 23 -8.81 18.01 -15.35
N PHE A 24 -9.62 17.03 -15.76
CA PHE A 24 -9.20 15.64 -15.98
C PHE A 24 -10.24 14.87 -16.79
N SER A 25 -9.84 13.72 -17.33
CA SER A 25 -10.73 12.81 -18.04
C SER A 25 -10.57 11.39 -17.52
N VAL A 26 -11.68 10.64 -17.47
CA VAL A 26 -11.69 9.21 -17.13
C VAL A 26 -12.11 8.45 -18.37
N PRO A 27 -11.22 7.62 -18.96
CA PRO A 27 -11.57 6.82 -20.12
C PRO A 27 -12.62 5.75 -19.74
N ALA A 28 -13.47 5.39 -20.70
CA ALA A 28 -14.47 4.34 -20.48
C ALA A 28 -13.79 2.97 -20.30
N GLY A 29 -14.37 2.11 -19.46
CA GLY A 29 -13.88 0.75 -19.23
C GLY A 29 -12.81 0.64 -18.13
N PHE A 30 -12.46 1.72 -17.45
CA PHE A 30 -11.43 1.74 -16.42
C PHE A 30 -12.00 1.91 -15.01
N VAL A 31 -11.25 1.42 -14.04
CA VAL A 31 -11.40 1.77 -12.63
C VAL A 31 -10.50 2.96 -12.32
N CYS A 32 -11.10 4.12 -12.08
CA CYS A 32 -10.40 5.33 -11.71
C CYS A 32 -10.48 5.58 -10.21
N GLY A 33 -9.33 5.61 -9.55
CA GLY A 33 -9.20 6.03 -8.17
C GLY A 33 -8.93 7.53 -8.04
N PHE A 34 -9.75 8.21 -7.25
CA PHE A 34 -9.62 9.64 -6.96
C PHE A 34 -9.06 9.86 -5.56
N ILE A 35 -7.76 10.11 -5.48
CA ILE A 35 -7.02 10.17 -4.23
C ILE A 35 -6.77 11.58 -3.76
N GLY A 36 -6.83 11.79 -2.44
CA GLY A 36 -6.50 13.05 -1.79
C GLY A 36 -6.74 12.99 -0.29
N GLU A 37 -6.17 13.93 0.44
CA GLU A 37 -6.41 14.09 1.88
C GLU A 37 -7.87 14.49 2.17
N ASN A 38 -8.27 14.40 3.45
CA ASN A 38 -9.56 14.93 3.87
C ASN A 38 -9.59 16.44 3.68
N GLY A 39 -10.68 16.95 3.09
CA GLY A 39 -10.79 18.37 2.74
C GLY A 39 -10.11 18.77 1.42
N ALA A 40 -9.46 17.84 0.69
CA ALA A 40 -8.85 18.16 -0.60
C ALA A 40 -9.86 18.53 -1.70
N GLY A 41 -11.14 18.16 -1.53
CA GLY A 41 -12.22 18.46 -2.48
C GLY A 41 -12.93 17.26 -3.09
N LYS A 42 -12.62 16.04 -2.65
CA LYS A 42 -13.11 14.78 -3.23
C LYS A 42 -14.65 14.74 -3.39
N THR A 43 -15.36 14.77 -2.28
CA THR A 43 -16.83 14.79 -2.23
C THR A 43 -17.44 15.96 -3.01
N THR A 44 -16.79 17.13 -2.98
CA THR A 44 -17.26 18.31 -3.73
C THR A 44 -17.17 18.07 -5.24
N THR A 45 -16.07 17.51 -5.73
CA THR A 45 -15.92 17.14 -7.14
C THR A 45 -16.98 16.11 -7.55
N LEU A 46 -17.25 15.08 -6.73
CA LEU A 46 -18.32 14.13 -7.01
C LEU A 46 -19.70 14.81 -7.10
N LYS A 47 -20.01 15.75 -6.18
CA LYS A 47 -21.25 16.53 -6.22
C LYS A 47 -21.36 17.41 -7.47
N LEU A 48 -20.26 17.97 -7.95
CA LEU A 48 -20.22 18.73 -9.20
C LEU A 48 -20.46 17.82 -10.40
N ILE A 49 -19.82 16.64 -10.43
CA ILE A 49 -20.05 15.61 -11.47
C ILE A 49 -21.53 15.21 -11.51
N LEU A 50 -22.18 15.08 -10.36
CA LEU A 50 -23.58 14.69 -10.28
C LEU A 50 -24.57 15.82 -10.57
N GLY A 51 -24.10 17.06 -10.73
CA GLY A 51 -24.96 18.25 -10.81
C GLY A 51 -25.68 18.58 -9.49
N MET A 52 -25.24 18.03 -8.37
CA MET A 52 -25.79 18.32 -7.03
C MET A 52 -25.24 19.63 -6.44
N ALA A 53 -24.12 20.13 -6.98
CA ALA A 53 -23.57 21.43 -6.65
C ALA A 53 -23.45 22.27 -7.92
N MET A 54 -23.82 23.55 -7.83
CA MET A 54 -23.62 24.51 -8.92
C MET A 54 -22.13 24.86 -9.01
N LYS A 55 -21.50 24.58 -10.14
CA LYS A 55 -20.14 25.07 -10.46
C LYS A 55 -20.15 26.59 -10.65
N ASP A 56 -19.03 27.24 -10.35
CA ASP A 56 -18.85 28.69 -10.57
C ASP A 56 -18.12 28.97 -11.90
N GLY A 57 -17.61 27.93 -12.56
CA GLY A 57 -16.97 28.01 -13.87
C GLY A 57 -16.67 26.63 -14.46
N GLY A 58 -16.30 26.58 -15.74
CA GLY A 58 -15.90 25.37 -16.45
C GLY A 58 -17.04 24.48 -16.95
N SER A 59 -16.69 23.31 -17.47
CA SER A 59 -17.61 22.33 -18.03
C SER A 59 -17.35 20.92 -17.50
N ILE A 60 -18.44 20.14 -17.39
CA ILE A 60 -18.42 18.74 -17.00
C ILE A 60 -19.31 18.01 -17.98
N LYS A 61 -18.76 16.96 -18.60
CA LYS A 61 -19.50 16.06 -19.46
C LYS A 61 -19.41 14.63 -18.93
N LEU A 62 -20.51 13.92 -19.07
CA LEU A 62 -20.62 12.49 -18.79
C LEU A 62 -21.15 11.80 -20.04
N PHE A 63 -20.43 10.76 -20.49
CA PHE A 63 -20.73 10.07 -21.75
C PHE A 63 -20.85 11.02 -22.95
N GLY A 64 -20.01 12.07 -22.98
CA GLY A 64 -20.02 13.12 -24.01
C GLY A 64 -21.15 14.15 -23.91
N LYS A 65 -22.09 14.01 -22.98
CA LYS A 65 -23.22 14.94 -22.74
C LYS A 65 -22.99 15.82 -21.51
N PRO A 66 -23.63 17.00 -21.40
CA PRO A 66 -23.59 17.80 -20.19
C PRO A 66 -24.03 17.00 -18.94
N ALA A 67 -23.33 17.18 -17.81
CA ALA A 67 -23.56 16.40 -16.59
C ALA A 67 -24.93 16.64 -15.90
N ASP A 68 -25.59 17.75 -16.23
CA ASP A 68 -26.94 18.12 -15.79
C ASP A 68 -28.05 17.49 -16.64
N ASP A 69 -27.71 16.76 -17.72
CA ASP A 69 -28.68 16.01 -18.52
C ASP A 69 -29.34 14.90 -17.69
N ALA A 70 -30.65 15.01 -17.48
CA ALA A 70 -31.45 14.08 -16.70
C ALA A 70 -31.46 12.66 -17.29
N SER A 71 -31.27 12.51 -18.61
CA SER A 71 -31.25 11.19 -19.27
C SER A 71 -30.09 10.31 -18.81
N LEU A 72 -29.05 10.90 -18.21
CA LEU A 72 -27.87 10.20 -17.73
C LEU A 72 -28.08 9.55 -16.37
N LYS A 73 -29.08 9.98 -15.58
CA LYS A 73 -29.23 9.55 -14.17
C LYS A 73 -29.50 8.05 -14.04
N GLU A 74 -30.17 7.46 -15.02
CA GLU A 74 -30.41 6.01 -15.06
C GLU A 74 -29.13 5.19 -15.30
N ASP A 75 -28.13 5.76 -15.99
CA ASP A 75 -26.87 5.08 -16.29
C ASP A 75 -25.77 5.34 -15.23
N ILE A 76 -26.09 6.05 -14.13
CA ILE A 76 -25.14 6.45 -13.09
C ILE A 76 -25.58 5.91 -11.72
N GLY A 77 -24.78 5.01 -11.17
CA GLY A 77 -24.90 4.54 -9.79
C GLY A 77 -24.08 5.42 -8.87
N VAL A 78 -24.67 5.85 -7.74
CA VAL A 78 -24.01 6.73 -6.77
C VAL A 78 -24.00 6.08 -5.40
N LEU A 79 -22.88 6.21 -4.69
CA LEU A 79 -22.78 5.88 -3.27
C LEU A 79 -21.93 6.92 -2.56
N PHE A 80 -22.47 7.57 -1.53
CA PHE A 80 -21.72 8.50 -0.70
C PHE A 80 -21.15 7.83 0.55
N GLU A 81 -20.18 8.46 1.22
CA GLU A 81 -19.52 7.93 2.42
C GLU A 81 -20.52 7.56 3.54
N GLN A 82 -21.62 8.30 3.62
CA GLN A 82 -22.73 8.04 4.52
C GLN A 82 -24.02 7.95 3.71
N PRO A 83 -24.36 6.74 3.18
CA PRO A 83 -25.65 6.56 2.55
C PRO A 83 -26.73 6.75 3.60
N TYR A 84 -27.77 7.52 3.31
CA TYR A 84 -28.88 7.77 4.22
C TYR A 84 -30.19 7.33 3.58
N TYR A 85 -30.91 6.48 4.31
CA TYR A 85 -32.24 6.02 3.97
C TYR A 85 -33.16 6.21 5.18
N GLN A 86 -34.47 6.09 4.98
CA GLN A 86 -35.42 6.25 6.07
C GLN A 86 -35.18 5.18 7.16
N GLU A 87 -35.15 5.63 8.42
CA GLU A 87 -34.72 4.88 9.59
C GLU A 87 -35.51 3.59 9.85
N ASP A 88 -36.82 3.62 9.59
CA ASP A 88 -37.72 2.49 9.82
C ASP A 88 -37.87 1.56 8.62
N TRP A 89 -37.25 1.87 7.48
CA TRP A 89 -37.30 1.00 6.31
C TRP A 89 -36.42 -0.24 6.47
N THR A 90 -36.91 -1.36 5.95
CA THR A 90 -36.12 -2.56 5.71
C THR A 90 -35.49 -2.53 4.30
N PRO A 91 -34.49 -3.37 3.99
CA PRO A 91 -34.00 -3.54 2.61
C PRO A 91 -35.10 -3.79 1.58
N ILE A 92 -36.17 -4.51 1.96
CA ILE A 92 -37.30 -4.77 1.07
C ILE A 92 -38.16 -3.51 0.84
N ASP A 93 -38.37 -2.70 1.87
CA ASP A 93 -39.08 -1.42 1.71
C ASP A 93 -38.27 -0.46 0.82
N LEU A 94 -36.95 -0.46 1.01
CA LEU A 94 -36.02 0.32 0.19
C LEU A 94 -36.07 -0.11 -1.27
N GLU A 95 -36.03 -1.41 -1.57
CA GLU A 95 -36.19 -1.91 -2.95
C GLU A 95 -37.50 -1.41 -3.58
N LYS A 96 -38.63 -1.56 -2.87
CA LYS A 96 -39.93 -1.12 -3.37
C LYS A 96 -39.96 0.38 -3.67
N ALA A 97 -39.28 1.17 -2.85
CA ALA A 97 -39.17 2.62 -3.05
C ALA A 97 -38.25 2.98 -4.22
N MET A 98 -37.13 2.28 -4.43
CA MET A 98 -36.13 2.62 -5.44
C MET A 98 -36.45 2.07 -6.83
N ARG A 99 -37.00 0.85 -6.92
CA ARG A 99 -37.27 0.14 -8.18
C ARG A 99 -38.03 0.98 -9.23
N PRO A 100 -39.08 1.76 -8.88
CA PRO A 100 -39.83 2.54 -9.88
C PRO A 100 -39.00 3.61 -10.60
N PHE A 101 -37.87 4.03 -10.04
CA PHE A 101 -37.01 5.07 -10.61
C PHE A 101 -36.01 4.56 -11.65
N TYR A 102 -35.81 3.24 -11.77
CA TYR A 102 -34.82 2.65 -12.67
C TYR A 102 -35.45 1.57 -13.55
N LYS A 103 -35.40 1.73 -14.88
CA LYS A 103 -36.01 0.75 -15.79
C LYS A 103 -35.24 -0.56 -15.83
N LYS A 104 -33.92 -0.49 -15.59
CA LYS A 104 -33.00 -1.64 -15.53
C LYS A 104 -32.88 -2.27 -14.14
N TRP A 105 -33.73 -1.90 -13.17
CA TRP A 105 -33.66 -2.49 -11.84
C TRP A 105 -33.83 -4.02 -11.88
N SER A 106 -32.88 -4.74 -11.30
CA SER A 106 -32.89 -6.18 -11.12
C SER A 106 -33.10 -6.53 -9.65
N SER A 107 -34.34 -6.90 -9.32
CA SER A 107 -34.67 -7.45 -8.01
C SER A 107 -33.81 -8.68 -7.68
N THR A 108 -33.52 -9.52 -8.67
CA THR A 108 -32.66 -10.70 -8.49
C THR A 108 -31.26 -10.29 -8.04
N ALA A 109 -30.62 -9.34 -8.75
CA ALA A 109 -29.29 -8.87 -8.40
C ALA A 109 -29.28 -8.21 -7.02
N PHE A 110 -30.29 -7.39 -6.69
CA PHE A 110 -30.42 -6.78 -5.37
C PHE A 110 -30.42 -7.82 -4.24
N HIS A 111 -31.24 -8.87 -4.37
CA HIS A 111 -31.32 -9.93 -3.36
C HIS A 111 -30.06 -10.80 -3.30
N GLU A 112 -29.39 -11.03 -4.43
CA GLU A 112 -28.08 -11.69 -4.48
C GLU A 112 -27.02 -10.89 -3.71
N TYR A 113 -26.98 -9.57 -3.87
CA TYR A 113 -26.09 -8.71 -3.10
C TYR A 113 -26.44 -8.68 -1.61
N LEU A 114 -27.72 -8.63 -1.24
CA LEU A 114 -28.11 -8.74 0.18
C LEU A 114 -27.60 -10.05 0.79
N LYS A 115 -27.71 -11.17 0.06
CA LYS A 115 -27.19 -12.46 0.50
C LYS A 115 -25.67 -12.47 0.58
N ARG A 116 -24.96 -11.96 -0.43
CA ARG A 116 -23.48 -11.86 -0.44
C ARG A 116 -22.99 -11.07 0.78
N PHE A 117 -23.63 -9.92 1.03
CA PHE A 117 -23.31 -9.06 2.17
C PHE A 117 -23.81 -9.56 3.53
N SER A 118 -24.51 -10.71 3.58
CA SER A 118 -25.12 -11.25 4.80
C SER A 118 -26.05 -10.25 5.51
N LEU A 119 -26.82 -9.48 4.74
CA LEU A 119 -27.80 -8.53 5.26
C LEU A 119 -29.16 -9.18 5.46
N ASP A 120 -29.77 -8.99 6.63
CA ASP A 120 -31.14 -9.44 6.89
C ASP A 120 -32.15 -8.52 6.16
N PRO A 121 -32.96 -9.05 5.22
CA PRO A 121 -33.96 -8.27 4.50
C PRO A 121 -35.07 -7.68 5.38
N LYS A 122 -35.22 -8.14 6.62
CA LYS A 122 -36.23 -7.65 7.58
C LYS A 122 -35.65 -6.68 8.62
N GLN A 123 -34.33 -6.50 8.66
CA GLN A 123 -33.71 -5.61 9.62
C GLN A 123 -33.98 -4.15 9.25
N LYS A 124 -34.35 -3.35 10.25
CA LYS A 124 -34.56 -1.90 10.06
C LYS A 124 -33.24 -1.16 9.88
N TYR A 125 -33.23 -0.18 8.99
CA TYR A 125 -32.05 0.63 8.66
C TYR A 125 -31.40 1.28 9.90
N LYS A 126 -32.19 1.79 10.85
CA LYS A 126 -31.65 2.42 12.08
C LYS A 126 -30.85 1.49 12.97
N THR A 127 -31.08 0.18 12.93
CA THR A 127 -30.35 -0.80 13.75
C THR A 127 -29.10 -1.33 13.05
N MET A 128 -28.85 -0.93 11.81
CA MET A 128 -27.68 -1.36 11.04
C MET A 128 -26.42 -0.60 11.46
N SER A 129 -25.29 -1.30 11.49
CA SER A 129 -23.97 -0.67 11.67
C SER A 129 -23.61 0.20 10.46
N ARG A 130 -22.60 1.07 10.61
CA ARG A 130 -22.10 1.89 9.49
C ARG A 130 -21.71 1.03 8.27
N GLY A 131 -21.01 -0.08 8.49
CA GLY A 131 -20.60 -0.98 7.41
C GLY A 131 -21.78 -1.69 6.74
N MET A 132 -22.79 -2.09 7.50
CA MET A 132 -24.02 -2.67 6.93
C MET A 132 -24.79 -1.65 6.09
N LYS A 133 -24.85 -0.39 6.52
CA LYS A 133 -25.46 0.70 5.76
C LYS A 133 -24.72 0.95 4.45
N MET A 134 -23.38 0.90 4.47
CA MET A 134 -22.54 0.98 3.27
C MET A 134 -22.83 -0.17 2.30
N LYS A 135 -22.85 -1.42 2.79
CA LYS A 135 -23.18 -2.61 2.00
C LYS A 135 -24.58 -2.56 1.40
N LEU A 136 -25.57 -2.11 2.18
CA LEU A 136 -26.93 -1.91 1.67
C LEU A 136 -26.98 -0.84 0.58
N GLY A 137 -26.28 0.28 0.78
CA GLY A 137 -26.12 1.31 -0.23
C GLY A 137 -25.53 0.76 -1.52
N MET A 138 -24.46 -0.03 -1.41
CA MET A 138 -23.84 -0.70 -2.55
C MET A 138 -24.81 -1.65 -3.27
N ALA A 139 -25.60 -2.45 -2.54
CA ALA A 139 -26.59 -3.33 -3.14
C ALA A 139 -27.62 -2.56 -3.99
N VAL A 140 -28.10 -1.40 -3.50
CA VAL A 140 -28.99 -0.51 -4.27
C VAL A 140 -28.29 0.05 -5.51
N THR A 141 -27.05 0.52 -5.35
CA THR A 141 -26.26 1.11 -6.43
C THR A 141 -25.97 0.10 -7.55
N LEU A 142 -25.74 -1.17 -7.22
CA LEU A 142 -25.44 -2.23 -8.19
C LEU A 142 -26.69 -2.84 -8.83
N ALA A 143 -27.85 -2.71 -8.20
CA ALA A 143 -29.08 -3.39 -8.63
C ALA A 143 -29.67 -2.91 -9.97
N HIS A 144 -29.21 -1.78 -10.53
CA HIS A 144 -29.81 -1.19 -11.74
C HIS A 144 -28.88 -1.14 -12.95
N ASP A 145 -27.77 -1.89 -12.94
CA ASP A 145 -26.85 -2.04 -14.09
C ASP A 145 -26.35 -0.69 -14.66
N ALA A 146 -25.80 0.15 -13.78
CA ALA A 146 -25.25 1.45 -14.15
C ALA A 146 -23.99 1.32 -15.02
N LYS A 147 -23.83 2.22 -15.99
CA LYS A 147 -22.61 2.28 -16.80
C LYS A 147 -21.46 2.99 -16.07
N LEU A 148 -21.77 3.90 -15.16
CA LEU A 148 -20.81 4.60 -14.33
C LEU A 148 -21.17 4.45 -12.85
N LEU A 149 -20.23 3.98 -12.03
CA LEU A 149 -20.33 4.05 -10.58
C LEU A 149 -19.51 5.23 -10.05
N LEU A 150 -20.16 6.13 -9.30
CA LEU A 150 -19.55 7.25 -8.59
C LEU A 150 -19.61 6.99 -7.09
N LEU A 151 -18.46 6.67 -6.50
CA LEU A 151 -18.38 6.16 -5.14
C LEU A 151 -17.53 7.09 -4.27
N ASP A 152 -18.07 7.60 -3.18
CA ASP A 152 -17.34 8.46 -2.24
C ASP A 152 -16.89 7.64 -1.03
N GLU A 153 -15.58 7.42 -0.89
CA GLU A 153 -14.98 6.66 0.22
C GLU A 153 -15.71 5.32 0.48
N PRO A 154 -15.93 4.45 -0.54
CA PRO A 154 -16.84 3.31 -0.42
C PRO A 154 -16.34 2.21 0.53
N THR A 155 -15.06 2.24 0.91
CA THR A 155 -14.46 1.31 1.86
C THR A 155 -14.31 1.92 3.26
N SER A 156 -14.70 3.18 3.46
CA SER A 156 -14.60 3.88 4.75
C SER A 156 -15.59 3.31 5.77
N GLY A 157 -15.08 3.01 6.96
CA GLY A 157 -15.88 2.43 8.05
C GLY A 157 -16.17 0.93 7.91
N LEU A 158 -15.53 0.25 6.95
CA LEU A 158 -15.47 -1.20 6.89
C LEU A 158 -14.23 -1.72 7.63
N ASP A 159 -14.34 -2.93 8.15
CA ASP A 159 -13.22 -3.70 8.64
C ASP A 159 -12.36 -4.22 7.47
N PRO A 160 -11.12 -4.70 7.71
CA PRO A 160 -10.24 -5.16 6.62
C PRO A 160 -10.87 -6.22 5.71
N VAL A 161 -11.65 -7.15 6.29
CA VAL A 161 -12.34 -8.21 5.54
C VAL A 161 -13.45 -7.61 4.66
N GLY A 162 -14.31 -6.76 5.23
CA GLY A 162 -15.36 -6.08 4.46
C GLY A 162 -14.80 -5.18 3.37
N ARG A 163 -13.65 -4.54 3.58
CA ARG A 163 -12.96 -3.77 2.54
C ARG A 163 -12.54 -4.66 1.37
N ASP A 164 -11.89 -5.79 1.63
CA ASP A 164 -11.43 -6.69 0.57
C ASP A 164 -12.62 -7.29 -0.20
N GLU A 165 -13.72 -7.61 0.48
CA GLU A 165 -14.99 -8.02 -0.13
C GLU A 165 -15.54 -6.94 -1.10
N MET A 166 -15.51 -5.67 -0.70
CA MET A 166 -15.95 -4.57 -1.56
C MET A 166 -15.08 -4.40 -2.80
N LEU A 167 -13.76 -4.51 -2.65
CA LEU A 167 -12.82 -4.44 -3.78
C LEU A 167 -13.04 -5.62 -4.74
N GLU A 168 -13.35 -6.81 -4.24
CA GLU A 168 -13.69 -7.96 -5.07
C GLU A 168 -14.96 -7.73 -5.89
N ILE A 169 -16.00 -7.13 -5.28
CA ILE A 169 -17.23 -6.77 -5.98
C ILE A 169 -16.99 -5.76 -7.10
N PHE A 170 -16.10 -4.79 -6.90
CA PHE A 170 -15.72 -3.85 -7.96
C PHE A 170 -15.04 -4.57 -9.13
N ARG A 171 -14.18 -5.56 -8.86
CA ARG A 171 -13.57 -6.37 -9.92
C ARG A 171 -14.62 -7.16 -10.69
N ASP A 172 -15.51 -7.85 -9.98
CA ASP A 172 -16.61 -8.61 -10.58
C ASP A 172 -17.52 -7.70 -11.44
N TYR A 173 -17.80 -6.50 -10.95
CA TYR A 173 -18.63 -5.52 -11.65
C TYR A 173 -18.01 -5.09 -12.99
N MET A 174 -16.69 -4.94 -13.03
CA MET A 174 -15.95 -4.49 -14.21
C MET A 174 -15.72 -5.57 -15.26
N VAL A 175 -16.02 -6.85 -14.97
CA VAL A 175 -15.93 -7.94 -15.97
C VAL A 175 -16.85 -7.69 -17.16
N GLN A 176 -18.01 -7.05 -16.94
CA GLN A 176 -18.90 -6.68 -18.02
C GLN A 176 -18.41 -5.42 -18.74
N GLU A 177 -18.28 -5.51 -20.06
CA GLU A 177 -17.81 -4.40 -20.89
C GLU A 177 -18.72 -3.17 -20.81
N GLY A 178 -18.13 -1.99 -21.00
CA GLY A 178 -18.85 -0.72 -21.05
C GLY A 178 -19.18 -0.11 -19.69
N ARG A 179 -18.71 -0.72 -18.59
CA ARG A 179 -18.80 -0.16 -17.23
C ARG A 179 -17.55 0.65 -16.87
N THR A 180 -17.70 1.64 -16.00
CA THR A 180 -16.62 2.48 -15.47
C THR A 180 -16.85 2.68 -13.98
N ILE A 181 -15.80 2.62 -13.17
CA ILE A 181 -15.88 2.95 -11.75
C ILE A 181 -15.02 4.18 -11.51
N PHE A 182 -15.56 5.18 -10.83
CA PHE A 182 -14.81 6.31 -10.29
C PHE A 182 -15.07 6.40 -8.80
N PHE A 183 -14.05 6.10 -8.00
CA PHE A 183 -14.18 6.06 -6.54
C PHE A 183 -13.18 6.95 -5.85
N SER A 184 -13.61 7.68 -4.84
CA SER A 184 -12.74 8.49 -3.99
C SER A 184 -12.18 7.65 -2.84
N THR A 185 -10.92 7.88 -2.47
CA THR A 185 -10.31 7.27 -1.29
C THR A 185 -9.16 8.13 -0.79
N HIS A 186 -8.86 8.07 0.50
CA HIS A 186 -7.60 8.58 1.06
C HIS A 186 -6.57 7.47 1.31
N ILE A 187 -6.92 6.22 0.97
CA ILE A 187 -6.15 5.04 1.33
C ILE A 187 -5.50 4.46 0.08
N THR A 188 -4.17 4.56 0.02
CA THR A 188 -3.38 4.17 -1.15
C THR A 188 -3.44 2.68 -1.47
N SER A 189 -3.53 1.82 -0.46
CA SER A 189 -3.58 0.37 -0.64
C SER A 189 -4.84 -0.11 -1.37
N ASP A 190 -5.93 0.67 -1.34
CA ASP A 190 -7.13 0.35 -2.13
C ASP A 190 -6.87 0.59 -3.61
N LEU A 191 -6.14 1.65 -3.95
CA LEU A 191 -5.79 2.00 -5.33
C LEU A 191 -4.88 0.96 -5.95
N GLU A 192 -3.83 0.55 -5.23
CA GLU A 192 -2.87 -0.48 -5.67
C GLU A 192 -3.54 -1.80 -6.03
N LYS A 193 -4.69 -2.09 -5.39
CA LYS A 193 -5.40 -3.35 -5.58
C LYS A 193 -6.32 -3.36 -6.81
N ILE A 194 -6.78 -2.20 -7.30
CA ILE A 194 -7.88 -2.18 -8.28
C ILE A 194 -7.88 -1.01 -9.27
N ALA A 195 -7.19 0.09 -9.00
CA ALA A 195 -7.29 1.28 -9.84
C ALA A 195 -6.36 1.19 -11.04
N ASP A 196 -6.92 1.13 -12.24
CA ASP A 196 -6.15 1.23 -13.49
C ASP A 196 -5.67 2.67 -13.76
N TYR A 197 -6.49 3.64 -13.33
CA TYR A 197 -6.27 5.07 -13.55
C TYR A 197 -6.33 5.80 -12.20
N ILE A 198 -5.46 6.79 -12.00
CA ILE A 198 -5.38 7.54 -10.75
C ILE A 198 -5.47 9.02 -11.06
N THR A 199 -6.35 9.70 -10.33
CA THR A 199 -6.40 11.17 -10.29
C THR A 199 -6.11 11.64 -8.87
N TYR A 200 -5.07 12.44 -8.68
CA TYR A 200 -4.66 12.97 -7.39
C TYR A 200 -5.07 14.43 -7.24
N ILE A 201 -5.81 14.72 -6.17
CA ILE A 201 -6.23 16.06 -5.78
C ILE A 201 -5.56 16.47 -4.46
N LYS A 202 -5.05 17.71 -4.43
CA LYS A 202 -4.51 18.34 -3.22
C LYS A 202 -4.90 19.80 -3.19
N ASN A 203 -5.41 20.27 -2.05
CA ASN A 203 -5.80 21.67 -1.84
C ASN A 203 -6.67 22.23 -2.98
N GLY A 204 -7.61 21.43 -3.46
CA GLY A 204 -8.54 21.80 -4.52
C GLY A 204 -7.94 21.92 -5.92
N LYS A 205 -6.76 21.35 -6.17
CA LYS A 205 -6.09 21.29 -7.48
C LYS A 205 -5.75 19.86 -7.87
N ILE A 206 -5.87 19.53 -9.15
CA ILE A 206 -5.40 18.26 -9.69
C ILE A 206 -3.89 18.34 -9.87
N LEU A 207 -3.17 17.42 -9.26
CA LEU A 207 -1.71 17.32 -9.37
C LEU A 207 -1.27 16.23 -10.35
N TYR A 208 -2.10 15.21 -10.54
CA TYR A 208 -1.83 14.11 -11.44
C TYR A 208 -3.14 13.47 -11.91
N SER A 209 -3.18 13.01 -13.17
CA SER A 209 -4.27 12.21 -13.71
C SER A 209 -3.71 11.34 -14.84
N GLY A 210 -3.64 10.03 -14.63
CA GLY A 210 -2.95 9.11 -15.53
C GLY A 210 -3.12 7.64 -15.17
N LEU A 211 -2.53 6.75 -15.96
CA LEU A 211 -2.50 5.32 -15.69
C LEU A 211 -1.64 5.02 -14.45
N GLN A 212 -2.07 4.05 -13.65
CA GLN A 212 -1.32 3.61 -12.48
C GLN A 212 0.08 3.07 -12.87
N ASP A 213 0.21 2.38 -14.00
CA ASP A 213 1.48 1.76 -14.40
C ASP A 213 2.56 2.73 -14.93
N ASP A 214 2.28 4.03 -15.02
CA ASP A 214 3.30 5.07 -15.23
C ASP A 214 4.11 5.29 -13.92
N LYS A 215 4.89 4.25 -13.56
CA LYS A 215 5.61 4.04 -12.30
C LYS A 215 6.58 5.17 -11.90
N GLY A 216 6.95 6.03 -12.84
CA GLY A 216 7.84 7.17 -12.59
C GLY A 216 7.23 8.26 -11.70
N ASP A 217 5.92 8.49 -11.80
CA ASP A 217 5.24 9.56 -11.05
C ASP A 217 4.49 9.07 -9.81
N LEU A 218 4.10 7.80 -9.75
CA LEU A 218 3.50 7.24 -8.55
C LEU A 218 4.44 7.28 -7.35
N ASN A 219 5.72 6.96 -7.50
CA ASN A 219 6.69 7.07 -6.40
C ASN A 219 6.82 8.51 -5.88
N LYS A 220 6.70 9.53 -6.74
CA LYS A 220 6.63 10.94 -6.32
C LYS A 220 5.30 11.27 -5.63
N LEU A 221 4.19 10.67 -6.09
CA LEU A 221 2.87 10.76 -5.47
C LEU A 221 2.91 10.18 -4.04
N TYR A 222 3.48 8.98 -3.87
CA TYR A 222 3.69 8.33 -2.58
C TYR A 222 4.60 9.14 -1.63
N LEU A 223 5.55 9.92 -2.18
CA LEU A 223 6.39 10.83 -1.41
C LEU A 223 5.66 12.14 -1.01
N THR A 224 4.60 12.53 -1.71
CA THR A 224 3.82 13.76 -1.42
C THR A 224 2.52 13.50 -0.64
N LEU A 225 2.05 12.26 -0.61
CA LEU A 225 0.98 11.80 0.26
C LEU A 225 1.53 11.67 1.69
N PRO A 226 0.80 12.14 2.72
CA PRO A 226 1.10 11.82 4.11
C PRO A 226 0.77 10.35 4.31
N VAL A 227 1.67 9.46 3.89
CA VAL A 227 1.61 8.06 4.25
C VAL A 227 1.74 8.04 5.76
N THR A 228 0.63 7.78 6.45
CA THR A 228 0.69 7.36 7.84
C THR A 228 1.40 6.03 7.80
N ARG A 229 2.74 6.05 7.94
CA ARG A 229 3.56 4.87 8.17
C ARG A 229 3.14 4.32 9.52
N SER A 230 2.00 3.65 9.57
CA SER A 230 1.44 3.07 10.78
C SER A 230 2.48 2.10 11.34
N SER A 231 3.05 2.48 12.48
CA SER A 231 3.63 1.64 13.55
C SER A 231 4.74 0.62 13.24
N VAL A 232 5.18 0.50 11.99
CA VAL A 232 6.04 -0.61 11.58
C VAL A 232 7.55 -0.32 11.72
N VAL A 233 7.93 0.91 12.06
CA VAL A 233 9.34 1.33 12.06
C VAL A 233 10.12 0.84 13.29
N PRO A 234 9.65 0.95 14.56
CA PRO A 234 10.50 0.59 15.71
C PRO A 234 10.69 -0.92 15.88
N GLY A 235 9.63 -1.72 15.69
CA GLY A 235 9.67 -3.17 15.89
C GLY A 235 10.51 -3.92 14.84
N ARG A 236 10.58 -3.39 13.60
CA ARG A 236 11.34 -3.99 12.50
C ARG A 236 12.85 -3.97 12.74
N TYR A 237 13.38 -2.85 13.26
CA TYR A 237 14.80 -2.74 13.58
C TYR A 237 15.18 -3.54 14.83
N ALA A 238 14.31 -3.54 15.85
CA ALA A 238 14.55 -4.31 17.07
C ALA A 238 14.65 -5.82 16.79
N LEU A 239 13.80 -6.36 15.91
CA LEU A 239 13.82 -7.78 15.54
C LEU A 239 15.03 -8.11 14.64
N SER A 240 15.40 -7.26 13.69
CA SER A 240 16.60 -7.47 12.86
C SER A 240 17.90 -7.40 13.67
N ILE A 241 17.95 -6.49 14.65
CA ILE A 241 19.08 -6.39 15.60
C ILE A 241 19.12 -7.64 16.48
N GLY A 242 17.97 -8.10 16.98
CA GLY A 242 17.85 -9.33 17.77
C GLY A 242 18.27 -10.59 17.00
N MET A 243 17.81 -10.75 15.76
CA MET A 243 18.19 -11.88 14.89
C MET A 243 19.67 -11.81 14.49
N GLY A 244 20.22 -10.61 14.28
CA GLY A 244 21.64 -10.40 14.05
C GLY A 244 22.50 -10.80 15.25
N LEU A 245 22.10 -10.41 16.47
CA LEU A 245 22.78 -10.78 17.72
C LEU A 245 22.74 -12.29 17.97
N ILE A 246 21.60 -12.95 17.74
CA ILE A 246 21.45 -14.40 17.93
C ILE A 246 22.26 -15.18 16.88
N GLY A 247 22.29 -14.72 15.62
CA GLY A 247 23.16 -15.28 14.58
C GLY A 247 24.65 -15.13 14.91
N LEU A 248 25.03 -14.02 15.57
CA LEU A 248 26.38 -13.75 16.07
C LEU A 248 26.82 -14.72 17.16
N VAL A 249 25.90 -15.13 18.06
CA VAL A 249 26.19 -16.05 19.16
C VAL A 249 26.21 -17.51 18.71
N THR A 250 25.34 -17.89 17.78
CA THR A 250 25.13 -19.30 17.41
C THR A 250 25.90 -19.74 16.15
N GLY A 251 26.40 -18.80 15.35
CA GLY A 251 27.10 -19.11 14.09
C GLY A 251 26.20 -19.70 13.00
N ILE A 252 24.89 -19.84 13.27
CA ILE A 252 23.88 -20.29 12.32
C ILE A 252 23.17 -19.04 11.79
N PRO A 253 23.11 -18.80 10.48
CA PRO A 253 22.25 -17.77 9.93
C PRO A 253 20.80 -18.16 10.24
N LEU A 254 20.23 -17.59 11.31
CA LEU A 254 18.86 -17.87 11.74
C LEU A 254 17.82 -17.51 10.66
N ALA A 255 18.23 -16.78 9.63
CA ALA A 255 17.47 -16.56 8.40
C ALA A 255 17.02 -17.88 7.72
N LEU A 256 17.77 -18.97 7.87
CA LEU A 256 17.38 -20.30 7.36
C LEU A 256 16.31 -20.99 8.23
N LEU A 257 16.17 -20.62 9.51
CA LEU A 257 15.15 -21.16 10.42
C LEU A 257 13.85 -20.33 10.44
N ALA A 258 13.88 -19.11 9.92
CA ALA A 258 12.72 -18.23 9.83
C ALA A 258 11.59 -18.80 8.96
N ASP A 259 11.87 -19.85 8.18
CA ASP A 259 10.92 -20.52 7.29
C ASP A 259 9.77 -21.24 8.03
N ARG A 260 9.89 -21.51 9.34
CA ARG A 260 8.84 -22.21 10.12
C ARG A 260 7.91 -21.31 10.93
N PHE A 261 8.22 -20.03 11.12
CA PHE A 261 7.32 -19.11 11.80
C PHE A 261 6.71 -18.18 10.76
N SER A 262 5.38 -18.25 10.64
CA SER A 262 4.50 -17.47 9.76
C SER A 262 4.76 -15.95 9.78
N MET A 263 5.86 -15.50 9.18
CA MET A 263 6.29 -14.10 9.11
C MET A 263 6.14 -13.51 7.70
N SER A 264 5.65 -14.26 6.73
CA SER A 264 5.41 -13.75 5.36
C SER A 264 4.34 -12.66 5.29
N HIS A 265 3.38 -12.63 6.23
CA HIS A 265 2.30 -11.65 6.25
C HIS A 265 2.70 -10.26 6.76
N TYR A 266 3.81 -10.11 7.49
CA TYR A 266 4.19 -8.83 8.12
C TYR A 266 5.42 -8.15 7.50
N TYR A 267 6.28 -8.89 6.79
CA TYR A 267 7.65 -8.45 6.51
C TYR A 267 7.99 -8.28 5.02
N GLY A 268 7.09 -8.60 4.09
CA GLY A 268 7.39 -8.55 2.66
C GLY A 268 8.35 -9.66 2.22
N PRO A 269 8.73 -9.72 0.92
CA PRO A 269 9.54 -10.82 0.41
C PRO A 269 10.93 -10.88 1.08
N ILE A 270 11.31 -12.06 1.61
CA ILE A 270 12.61 -12.35 2.25
C ILE A 270 13.82 -11.84 1.42
N ALA A 271 13.64 -11.77 0.09
CA ALA A 271 14.63 -11.27 -0.86
C ALA A 271 15.17 -9.86 -0.53
N TRP A 272 14.41 -9.02 0.17
CA TRP A 272 14.87 -7.68 0.59
C TRP A 272 15.88 -7.70 1.73
N PHE A 273 15.85 -8.72 2.59
CA PHE A 273 16.69 -8.80 3.78
C PHE A 273 18.00 -9.55 3.54
N LEU A 274 18.03 -10.42 2.53
CA LEU A 274 19.19 -11.27 2.26
C LEU A 274 20.48 -10.48 1.97
N PRO A 275 20.47 -9.40 1.15
CA PRO A 275 21.70 -8.67 0.85
C PRO A 275 22.29 -7.96 2.08
N VAL A 276 21.44 -7.41 2.95
CA VAL A 276 21.87 -6.76 4.20
C VAL A 276 22.56 -7.76 5.13
N ILE A 277 21.98 -8.96 5.25
CA ILE A 277 22.57 -10.04 6.04
C ILE A 277 23.91 -10.48 5.45
N THR A 278 24.00 -10.63 4.12
CA THR A 278 25.23 -11.06 3.44
C THR A 278 26.35 -10.02 3.55
N ILE A 279 26.04 -8.72 3.39
CA ILE A 279 27.01 -7.62 3.58
C ILE A 279 27.51 -7.60 5.03
N SER A 280 26.61 -7.75 6.00
CA SER A 280 26.96 -7.78 7.43
C SER A 280 27.89 -8.95 7.76
N TYR A 281 27.64 -10.12 7.17
CA TYR A 281 28.47 -11.32 7.34
C TYR A 281 29.86 -11.16 6.70
N LEU A 282 29.94 -10.53 5.52
CA LEU A 282 31.22 -10.24 4.87
C LEU A 282 32.06 -9.25 5.69
N LEU A 283 31.44 -8.16 6.18
CA LEU A 283 32.09 -7.18 7.04
C LEU A 283 32.62 -7.82 8.33
N PHE A 284 31.85 -8.71 8.95
CA PHE A 284 32.30 -9.46 10.11
C PHE A 284 33.51 -10.35 9.81
N SER A 285 33.50 -11.03 8.67
CA SER A 285 34.57 -11.93 8.23
C SER A 285 35.88 -11.18 7.96
N VAL A 286 35.80 -10.03 7.29
CA VAL A 286 36.95 -9.14 7.03
C VAL A 286 37.48 -8.55 8.34
N PHE A 287 36.60 -8.09 9.21
CA PHE A 287 36.98 -7.55 10.52
C PHE A 287 37.74 -8.58 11.36
N ASN A 288 37.26 -9.83 11.42
CA ASN A 288 37.98 -10.91 12.09
C ASN A 288 39.37 -11.15 11.48
N LEU A 289 39.50 -11.18 10.15
CA LEU A 289 40.82 -11.38 9.52
C LEU A 289 41.81 -10.25 9.87
N CYS A 290 41.36 -9.00 9.87
CA CYS A 290 42.22 -7.84 10.12
C CYS A 290 42.58 -7.63 11.59
N MET A 291 41.65 -7.87 12.52
CA MET A 291 41.85 -7.58 13.94
C MET A 291 42.52 -8.71 14.71
N PHE A 292 42.41 -9.96 14.25
CA PHE A 292 42.99 -11.11 14.94
C PHE A 292 44.52 -11.02 15.15
N PRO A 293 45.33 -10.57 14.16
CA PRO A 293 46.78 -10.40 14.35
C PRO A 293 47.15 -9.23 15.26
N VAL A 294 46.35 -8.15 15.24
CA VAL A 294 46.58 -6.92 16.02
C VAL A 294 46.28 -7.17 17.50
N LEU A 295 45.15 -7.82 17.78
CA LEU A 295 44.76 -8.21 19.13
C LEU A 295 45.78 -9.19 19.71
N PHE A 296 46.30 -10.14 18.93
CA PHE A 296 47.33 -11.07 19.38
C PHE A 296 48.65 -10.39 19.80
N ARG A 297 49.10 -9.35 19.09
CA ARG A 297 50.32 -8.59 19.46
C ARG A 297 50.17 -7.80 20.75
N LEU A 298 48.93 -7.45 21.15
CA LEU A 298 48.65 -6.62 22.33
C LEU A 298 48.56 -7.40 23.66
N GLY A 299 49.06 -8.64 23.71
CA GLY A 299 49.27 -9.35 24.98
C GLY A 299 48.06 -10.14 25.49
N TYR A 300 47.51 -11.01 24.64
CA TYR A 300 46.49 -12.00 25.03
C TYR A 300 47.10 -13.18 25.82
N SER A 301 47.56 -12.91 27.04
CA SER A 301 48.00 -13.96 27.98
C SER A 301 46.99 -14.27 29.08
N LYS A 302 45.84 -13.59 29.17
CA LYS A 302 44.84 -13.82 30.22
C LYS A 302 43.41 -13.90 29.67
N GLY A 303 42.91 -15.14 29.58
CA GLY A 303 41.48 -15.46 29.52
C GLY A 303 40.86 -15.54 28.12
N LYS A 304 40.45 -16.75 27.71
CA LYS A 304 39.69 -17.06 26.49
C LYS A 304 38.41 -16.20 26.30
N PHE A 305 37.89 -15.59 27.37
CA PHE A 305 36.60 -14.89 27.37
C PHE A 305 36.66 -13.47 26.77
N TRP A 306 37.71 -12.69 27.07
CA TRP A 306 37.85 -11.31 26.57
C TRP A 306 38.25 -11.25 25.09
N GLY A 307 38.86 -12.33 24.58
CA GLY A 307 39.31 -12.48 23.19
C GLY A 307 38.19 -12.50 22.17
N MET A 308 37.01 -12.95 22.60
CA MET A 308 35.81 -12.99 21.76
C MET A 308 34.96 -11.73 21.95
N LEU A 309 34.88 -11.21 23.17
CA LEU A 309 34.01 -10.07 23.52
C LEU A 309 34.46 -8.75 22.90
N VAL A 310 35.76 -8.46 22.86
CA VAL A 310 36.26 -7.18 22.33
C VAL A 310 35.99 -7.03 20.82
N PRO A 311 36.27 -8.04 19.97
CA PRO A 311 35.86 -8.01 18.56
C PRO A 311 34.35 -7.88 18.36
N ILE A 312 33.55 -8.62 19.14
CA ILE A 312 32.09 -8.59 19.06
C ILE A 312 31.54 -7.20 19.44
N ALA A 313 32.10 -6.57 20.46
CA ALA A 313 31.70 -5.23 20.92
C ALA A 313 32.07 -4.15 19.89
N LEU A 314 33.29 -4.19 19.33
CA LEU A 314 33.73 -3.28 18.27
C LEU A 314 32.90 -3.44 16.99
N PHE A 315 32.62 -4.69 16.59
CA PHE A 315 31.75 -4.95 15.43
C PHE A 315 30.33 -4.47 15.67
N SER A 316 29.75 -4.74 16.86
CA SER A 316 28.41 -4.26 17.22
C SER A 316 28.33 -2.72 17.22
N MET A 317 29.39 -2.05 17.65
CA MET A 317 29.49 -0.59 17.62
C MET A 317 29.57 -0.05 16.18
N LEU A 318 30.44 -0.63 15.34
CA LEU A 318 30.56 -0.24 13.92
C LEU A 318 29.31 -0.54 13.11
N TYR A 319 28.65 -1.67 13.39
CA TYR A 319 27.37 -2.04 12.78
C TYR A 319 26.25 -1.10 13.22
N GLY A 320 26.20 -0.73 14.51
CA GLY A 320 25.27 0.29 15.01
C GLY A 320 25.46 1.63 14.31
N VAL A 321 26.71 2.07 14.10
CA VAL A 321 27.03 3.29 13.34
C VAL A 321 26.59 3.18 11.89
N TRP A 322 26.80 2.03 11.22
CA TRP A 322 26.32 1.80 9.85
C TRP A 322 24.79 1.83 9.74
N VAL A 323 24.09 1.22 10.70
CA VAL A 323 22.61 1.26 10.78
C VAL A 323 22.12 2.70 10.98
N ILE A 324 22.78 3.50 11.81
CA ILE A 324 22.42 4.91 12.02
C ILE A 324 22.67 5.72 10.73
N LEU A 325 23.82 5.54 10.08
CA LEU A 325 24.17 6.25 8.84
C LEU A 325 23.26 5.89 7.66
N SER A 326 22.84 4.62 7.56
CA SER A 326 21.87 4.16 6.55
C SER A 326 20.43 4.62 6.85
N SER A 327 20.14 5.01 8.09
CA SER A 327 18.85 5.56 8.52
C SER A 327 18.74 7.08 8.37
N LEU A 328 19.82 7.77 7.98
CA LEU A 328 19.81 9.22 7.76
C LEU A 328 19.00 9.59 6.50
N PRO A 329 18.21 10.69 6.53
CA PRO A 329 17.43 11.13 5.37
C PRO A 329 18.32 11.46 4.17
N GLY A 330 18.01 10.89 3.00
CA GLY A 330 18.76 11.12 1.74
C GLY A 330 19.68 9.96 1.30
N ASN A 331 20.07 9.05 2.20
CA ASN A 331 20.86 7.86 1.85
C ASN A 331 20.03 6.69 1.30
N GLY A 332 18.70 6.79 1.34
CA GLY A 332 17.78 5.72 0.95
C GLY A 332 17.88 5.32 -0.51
N THR A 333 18.08 6.25 -1.44
CA THR A 333 18.10 6.00 -2.89
C THR A 333 19.30 5.16 -3.33
N LEU A 334 20.51 5.51 -2.87
CA LEU A 334 21.74 4.82 -3.26
C LEU A 334 21.83 3.40 -2.67
N LEU A 335 21.34 3.23 -1.43
CA LEU A 335 21.19 1.93 -0.79
C LEU A 335 20.09 1.10 -1.45
N PHE A 336 18.95 1.70 -1.82
CA PHE A 336 17.88 1.00 -2.53
C PHE A 336 18.34 0.53 -3.90
N ASP A 337 19.00 1.37 -4.69
CA ASP A 337 19.46 1.01 -6.03
C ASP A 337 20.47 -0.16 -5.97
N GLY A 338 21.37 -0.14 -4.97
CA GLY A 338 22.30 -1.25 -4.72
C GLY A 338 21.62 -2.54 -4.24
N LEU A 339 20.60 -2.43 -3.38
CA LEU A 339 19.82 -3.57 -2.90
C LEU A 339 18.92 -4.16 -4.00
N GLU A 340 18.37 -3.32 -4.87
CA GLU A 340 17.55 -3.72 -6.02
C GLU A 340 18.40 -4.47 -7.06
N TYR A 341 19.62 -3.99 -7.32
CA TYR A 341 20.61 -4.68 -8.14
C TYR A 341 21.00 -6.04 -7.54
N ALA A 342 21.29 -6.10 -6.24
CA ALA A 342 21.59 -7.35 -5.54
C ALA A 342 20.39 -8.33 -5.55
N ARG A 343 19.15 -7.82 -5.51
CA ARG A 343 17.92 -8.61 -5.64
C ARG A 343 17.79 -9.24 -7.03
N GLN A 344 18.06 -8.48 -8.10
CA GLN A 344 18.01 -8.99 -9.47
C GLN A 344 19.12 -10.01 -9.78
N HIS A 345 20.24 -9.95 -9.06
CA HIS A 345 21.40 -10.84 -9.25
C HIS A 345 21.73 -11.66 -7.99
N MET A 346 20.67 -12.09 -7.29
CA MET A 346 20.70 -12.71 -5.96
C MET A 346 21.67 -13.89 -5.82
N LEU A 347 21.74 -14.77 -6.82
CA LEU A 347 22.62 -15.94 -6.81
C LEU A 347 24.11 -15.57 -6.98
N LEU A 348 24.39 -14.56 -7.79
CA LEU A 348 25.75 -14.16 -8.15
C LEU A 348 26.37 -13.27 -7.07
N VAL A 349 25.61 -12.29 -6.59
CA VAL A 349 26.06 -11.33 -5.58
C VAL A 349 26.08 -11.97 -4.19
N ASN A 350 24.94 -12.53 -3.72
CA ASN A 350 24.91 -13.10 -2.37
C ASN A 350 25.67 -14.43 -2.29
N GLY A 351 25.57 -15.29 -3.31
CA GLY A 351 26.35 -16.54 -3.36
C GLY A 351 27.86 -16.27 -3.40
N GLY A 352 28.31 -15.35 -4.26
CA GLY A 352 29.72 -14.96 -4.35
C GLY A 352 30.25 -14.33 -3.07
N MET A 353 29.52 -13.39 -2.47
CA MET A 353 29.95 -12.73 -1.23
C MET A 353 29.99 -13.70 -0.05
N THR A 354 29.05 -14.64 0.03
CA THR A 354 29.06 -15.65 1.10
C THR A 354 30.25 -16.60 0.93
N LEU A 355 30.53 -17.05 -0.30
CA LEU A 355 31.71 -17.89 -0.60
C LEU A 355 33.02 -17.18 -0.23
N VAL A 356 33.16 -15.90 -0.59
CA VAL A 356 34.33 -15.07 -0.25
C VAL A 356 34.47 -14.92 1.27
N ALA A 357 33.37 -14.63 1.98
CA ALA A 357 33.38 -14.54 3.44
C ALA A 357 33.80 -15.86 4.11
N THR A 358 33.28 -16.99 3.63
CA THR A 358 33.66 -18.32 4.13
C THR A 358 35.14 -18.62 3.86
N LEU A 359 35.66 -18.31 2.67
CA LEU A 359 37.08 -18.49 2.34
C LEU A 359 37.99 -17.62 3.22
N ILE A 360 37.59 -16.39 3.52
CA ILE A 360 38.31 -15.48 4.43
C ILE A 360 38.36 -16.07 5.85
N LEU A 361 37.24 -16.57 6.35
CA LEU A 361 37.18 -17.21 7.67
C LEU A 361 38.03 -18.49 7.72
N LEU A 362 37.98 -19.31 6.67
CA LEU A 362 38.81 -20.53 6.57
C LEU A 362 40.30 -20.19 6.52
N GLY A 363 40.67 -19.16 5.77
CA GLY A 363 42.03 -18.62 5.71
C GLY A 363 42.51 -18.12 7.06
N SER A 364 41.67 -17.36 7.78
CA SER A 364 41.97 -16.90 9.15
C SER A 364 42.16 -18.09 10.11
N PHE A 365 41.29 -19.09 10.03
CA PHE A 365 41.38 -20.30 10.85
C PHE A 365 42.64 -21.12 10.55
N LEU A 366 43.00 -21.30 9.28
CA LEU A 366 44.22 -22.01 8.87
C LEU A 366 45.49 -21.24 9.26
N LEU A 367 45.47 -19.91 9.12
CA LEU A 367 46.57 -19.03 9.56
C LEU A 367 46.76 -19.12 11.07
N SER A 368 45.66 -19.10 11.83
CA SER A 368 45.66 -19.38 13.26
C SER A 368 46.22 -20.77 13.54
N LYS A 369 45.77 -21.83 12.86
CA LYS A 369 46.29 -23.18 13.11
C LYS A 369 47.80 -23.29 12.85
N ARG A 370 48.31 -22.64 11.79
CA ARG A 370 49.75 -22.59 11.46
C ARG A 370 50.58 -21.78 12.45
N LEU A 371 50.08 -20.63 12.90
CA LEU A 371 50.76 -19.79 13.89
C LEU A 371 50.82 -20.46 15.28
N TYR A 372 49.83 -21.31 15.60
CA TYR A 372 49.70 -21.94 16.91
C TYR A 372 50.27 -23.37 16.98
N ALA A 373 50.58 -24.03 15.85
CA ALA A 373 51.11 -25.41 15.83
C ALA A 373 52.56 -25.57 16.34
N LYS A 374 53.29 -24.48 16.61
CA LYS A 374 54.71 -24.51 17.03
C LYS A 374 54.96 -24.14 18.50
N ARG A 375 53.93 -24.09 19.35
CA ARG A 375 54.12 -23.84 20.79
C ARG A 375 53.36 -24.87 21.61
N GLU A 376 54.11 -25.74 22.29
CA GLU A 376 53.60 -26.47 23.45
C GLU A 376 53.18 -25.44 24.50
N PHE A 377 52.00 -25.67 25.10
CA PHE A 377 51.35 -24.78 26.06
C PHE A 377 52.04 -24.78 27.41
#